data_AF-A0A286UB06-F1
#
_entry.id   AF-A0A286UB06-F1
#
_cell.length_a   1.000
_cell.length_b   1.000
_cell.length_c   1.000
_cell.angle_alpha   90.00
_cell.angle_beta   90.00
_cell.angle_gamma   90.00
#
_symmetry.space_group_name_H-M   'P 1'
#
loop_
_entity.id
_entity.type
_entity.pdbx_description
1 polymer ?
#
loop_
_entity_poly.entity_id
_entity_poly.type
_entity_poly.pdbx_seq_one_letter_code
_entity_poly.pdbx_strand_id
1 'polypeptide(L)'
;MGSKSANSKSKSKSNGKQKNGKVKLRKKDNIWVRIVKAFVGDKVSEQMEKHEPDHPTLCYNAEKQRWEKRPKPHWLPSEDWELLKHIRKNAHWMDYGCSCCCDSVVIGRSAVISLVPAVGPIVCIVLGSRMVNSKARKFDLPWSTTAMMYFRTGASECIGLVPVVGEVFVAWYKASTRNLYALEEVLEERYADRQYRDRVEYD
;
A
#
# COMPACT_ATOMS: atom_id res chain seq x y z
N MET A 1 -34.00 44.75 23.35
CA MET A 1 -34.55 43.37 23.24
C MET A 1 -34.47 43.00 21.76
N GLY A 2 -33.41 42.36 21.26
CA GLY A 2 -33.04 40.97 21.53
C GLY A 2 -34.07 40.07 20.81
N SER A 3 -33.79 39.30 19.76
CA SER A 3 -32.54 38.66 19.34
C SER A 3 -32.66 38.24 17.87
N LYS A 4 -31.54 38.25 17.15
CA LYS A 4 -31.36 37.74 15.78
C LYS A 4 -31.63 36.23 15.73
N SER A 5 -32.30 35.73 14.70
CA SER A 5 -32.19 34.32 14.31
C SER A 5 -31.98 34.24 12.80
N ALA A 6 -30.70 34.08 12.43
CA ALA A 6 -30.24 33.90 11.08
C ALA A 6 -30.55 32.48 10.63
N ASN A 7 -31.38 32.36 9.60
CA ASN A 7 -31.70 31.13 8.92
C ASN A 7 -30.51 30.71 8.03
N SER A 8 -29.55 29.98 8.58
CA SER A 8 -28.47 29.35 7.81
C SER A 8 -28.86 27.92 7.41
N LYS A 9 -29.36 27.79 6.18
CA LYS A 9 -29.42 26.51 5.46
C LYS A 9 -27.99 25.99 5.22
N SER A 10 -27.41 25.27 6.17
CA SER A 10 -26.21 24.46 5.97
C SER A 10 -26.61 23.14 5.31
N LYS A 11 -26.68 23.14 3.98
CA LYS A 11 -26.65 21.91 3.18
C LYS A 11 -25.33 21.18 3.48
N SER A 12 -25.41 20.16 4.32
CA SER A 12 -24.38 19.13 4.50
C SER A 12 -24.07 18.49 3.13
N LYS A 13 -22.97 18.93 2.51
CA LYS A 13 -22.36 18.28 1.35
C LYS A 13 -21.55 17.09 1.84
N SER A 14 -22.18 15.95 2.04
CA SER A 14 -21.49 14.65 2.15
C SER A 14 -21.27 14.09 0.74
N ASN A 15 -20.07 14.30 0.18
CA ASN A 15 -19.38 13.34 -0.69
C ASN A 15 -18.11 13.98 -1.25
N GLY A 16 -17.13 14.18 -0.36
CA GLY A 16 -15.74 14.34 -0.76
C GLY A 16 -15.17 12.99 -1.16
N LYS A 17 -15.59 12.46 -2.33
CA LYS A 17 -14.74 11.51 -3.06
C LYS A 17 -13.41 12.23 -3.24
N GLN A 18 -12.38 11.81 -2.50
CA GLN A 18 -10.99 12.12 -2.84
C GLN A 18 -10.75 11.56 -4.24
N LYS A 19 -11.05 12.38 -5.25
CA LYS A 19 -10.58 12.18 -6.61
C LYS A 19 -9.08 12.37 -6.52
N ASN A 20 -8.36 11.27 -6.28
CA ASN A 20 -6.93 11.20 -6.50
C ASN A 20 -6.70 11.42 -8.00
N GLY A 21 -6.73 12.69 -8.41
CA GLY A 21 -6.20 13.13 -9.68
C GLY A 21 -4.76 12.67 -9.71
N LYS A 22 -4.47 11.67 -10.55
CA LYS A 22 -3.12 11.19 -10.78
C LYS A 22 -2.26 12.39 -11.18
N VAL A 23 -1.54 12.94 -10.21
CA VAL A 23 -0.51 13.93 -10.50
C VAL A 23 0.53 13.18 -11.32
N LYS A 24 0.83 13.67 -12.53
CA LYS A 24 1.99 13.23 -13.30
C LYS A 24 3.22 13.49 -12.44
N LEU A 25 3.65 12.46 -11.71
CA LEU A 25 4.99 12.42 -11.13
C LEU A 25 5.96 12.76 -12.27
N ARG A 26 6.93 13.67 -12.03
CA ARG A 26 8.02 13.91 -12.99
C ARG A 26 8.46 12.55 -13.52
N LYS A 27 8.44 12.34 -14.85
CA LYS A 27 9.06 11.16 -15.49
C LYS A 27 10.48 11.11 -14.94
N LYS A 28 10.68 10.26 -13.93
CA LYS A 28 12.00 10.01 -13.40
C LYS A 28 12.55 9.03 -14.39
N ASP A 29 13.38 9.52 -15.32
CA ASP A 29 14.24 8.69 -16.14
C ASP A 29 15.31 8.07 -15.23
N ASN A 30 14.87 7.30 -14.24
CA ASN A 30 15.71 6.56 -13.33
C ASN A 30 16.02 5.20 -13.97
N ILE A 31 17.13 4.61 -13.54
CA ILE A 31 17.62 3.32 -14.05
C ILE A 31 16.53 2.25 -14.02
N TRP A 32 15.64 2.26 -13.03
CA TRP A 32 14.52 1.33 -12.97
C TRP A 32 13.59 1.40 -14.20
N VAL A 33 13.13 2.58 -14.61
CA VAL A 33 12.27 2.74 -15.80
C VAL A 33 12.99 2.24 -17.06
N ARG A 34 14.31 2.46 -17.15
CA ARG A 34 15.14 1.97 -18.26
C ARG A 34 15.20 0.45 -18.29
N ILE A 35 15.41 -0.19 -17.13
CA ILE A 35 15.43 -1.66 -17.01
C ILE A 35 14.07 -2.25 -17.40
N VAL A 36 12.97 -1.72 -16.86
CA VAL A 36 11.63 -2.21 -17.17
C VAL A 36 11.32 -2.08 -18.66
N LYS A 37 11.63 -0.94 -19.27
CA LYS A 37 11.44 -0.73 -20.72
C LYS A 37 12.28 -1.69 -21.56
N ALA A 38 13.52 -1.96 -21.16
CA ALA A 38 14.40 -2.87 -21.88
C ALA A 38 13.88 -4.31 -21.90
N PHE A 39 13.24 -4.77 -20.81
CA PHE A 39 12.80 -6.17 -20.69
C PHE A 39 11.34 -6.42 -21.01
N VAL A 40 10.45 -5.45 -20.78
CA VAL A 40 9.00 -5.63 -20.93
C VAL A 40 8.39 -4.70 -22.00
N GLY A 41 9.20 -3.77 -22.54
CA GLY A 41 8.79 -2.82 -23.56
C GLY A 41 7.99 -1.64 -23.04
N ASP A 42 7.86 -0.59 -23.87
CA ASP A 42 7.23 0.68 -23.49
C ASP A 42 5.77 0.52 -23.08
N LYS A 43 4.98 -0.22 -23.88
CA LYS A 43 3.54 -0.38 -23.64
C LYS A 43 3.26 -1.04 -22.29
N VAL A 44 4.06 -2.03 -21.90
CA VAL A 44 3.87 -2.71 -20.62
C VAL A 44 4.42 -1.86 -19.47
N SER A 45 5.54 -1.15 -19.67
CA SER A 45 6.07 -0.22 -18.66
C SER A 45 5.04 0.85 -18.27
N GLU A 46 4.30 1.41 -19.25
CA GLU A 46 3.24 2.37 -18.98
C GLU A 46 2.05 1.74 -18.23
N GLN A 47 1.69 0.50 -18.55
CA GLN A 47 0.65 -0.21 -17.80
C GLN A 47 1.08 -0.50 -16.36
N MET A 48 2.35 -0.83 -16.15
CA MET A 48 2.94 -1.04 -14.82
C MET A 48 2.90 0.27 -14.02
N GLU A 49 3.41 1.37 -14.55
CA GLU A 49 3.35 2.69 -13.88
C GLU A 49 1.90 3.09 -13.53
N LYS A 50 0.94 2.80 -14.41
CA LYS A 50 -0.48 3.13 -14.16
C LYS A 50 -1.08 2.36 -12.98
N HIS A 51 -0.62 1.14 -12.73
CA HIS A 51 -1.17 0.20 -11.75
C HIS A 51 -0.18 -0.10 -10.60
N GLU A 52 0.86 0.72 -10.45
CA GLU A 52 1.75 0.67 -9.31
C GLU A 52 0.97 1.06 -8.05
N PRO A 53 1.11 0.31 -6.93
CA PRO A 53 0.43 0.65 -5.70
C PRO A 53 1.07 1.91 -5.10
N ASP A 54 0.25 2.72 -4.44
CA ASP A 54 0.76 3.89 -3.76
C ASP A 54 1.81 3.54 -2.69
N HIS A 55 2.63 4.50 -2.32
CA HIS A 55 3.64 4.28 -1.29
C HIS A 55 2.99 4.04 0.09
N PRO A 56 3.42 3.03 0.86
CA PRO A 56 2.77 2.63 2.11
C PRO A 56 2.92 3.65 3.25
N THR A 57 3.99 4.44 3.26
CA THR A 57 4.29 5.40 4.35
C THR A 57 4.26 6.86 3.90
N LEU A 58 4.25 7.14 2.60
CA LEU A 58 4.35 8.49 2.05
C LEU A 58 3.16 8.74 1.12
N CYS A 59 2.66 9.96 1.12
CA CYS A 59 1.67 10.44 0.16
C CYS A 59 2.23 11.69 -0.52
N TYR A 60 1.96 11.84 -1.81
CA TYR A 60 2.33 13.04 -2.54
C TYR A 60 1.30 14.14 -2.27
N ASN A 61 1.74 15.24 -1.67
CA ASN A 61 0.90 16.42 -1.48
C ASN A 61 0.97 17.29 -2.75
N ALA A 62 -0.13 17.29 -3.52
CA ALA A 62 -0.21 18.03 -4.78
C ALA A 62 -0.15 19.56 -4.60
N GLU A 63 -0.71 20.08 -3.51
CA GLU A 63 -0.73 21.52 -3.22
C GLU A 63 0.67 22.04 -2.90
N LYS A 64 1.43 21.26 -2.11
CA LYS A 64 2.78 21.62 -1.66
C LYS A 64 3.88 21.06 -2.55
N GLN A 65 3.52 20.33 -3.62
CA GLN A 65 4.40 19.65 -4.56
C GLN A 65 5.49 18.79 -3.89
N ARG A 66 5.21 18.20 -2.71
CA ARG A 66 6.20 17.47 -1.89
C ARG A 66 5.65 16.16 -1.34
N TRP A 67 6.55 15.22 -1.08
CA TRP A 67 6.22 13.97 -0.40
C TRP A 67 6.10 14.21 1.10
N GLU A 68 4.98 13.83 1.69
CA GLU A 68 4.72 13.93 3.12
C GLU A 68 4.46 12.55 3.70
N LYS A 69 4.68 12.38 5.02
CA LYS A 69 4.29 11.16 5.72
C LYS A 69 2.78 11.01 5.67
N ARG A 70 2.29 9.78 5.41
CA ARG A 70 0.85 9.51 5.40
C ARG A 70 0.23 9.90 6.74
N PRO A 71 -0.85 10.70 6.74
CA PRO A 71 -1.56 11.04 7.97
C PRO A 71 -2.26 9.80 8.54
N LYS A 72 -2.67 9.93 9.79
CA LYS A 72 -3.56 8.96 10.44
C LYS A 72 -4.93 9.00 9.74
N PRO A 73 -5.51 7.84 9.34
CA PRO A 73 -6.87 7.80 8.83
C PRO A 73 -7.87 8.24 9.90
N HIS A 74 -8.89 9.01 9.52
CA HIS A 74 -9.87 9.56 10.45
C HIS A 74 -10.75 8.47 11.11
N TRP A 75 -10.96 7.35 10.42
CA TRP A 75 -11.76 6.22 10.89
C TRP A 75 -11.01 5.33 11.90
N LEU A 76 -9.69 5.49 12.05
CA LEU A 76 -8.88 4.64 12.90
C LEU A 76 -8.74 5.23 14.32
N PRO A 77 -9.00 4.47 15.39
CA PRO A 77 -8.68 4.88 16.76
C PRO A 77 -7.20 5.20 16.97
N SER A 78 -6.89 6.02 17.98
CA SER A 78 -5.49 6.37 18.28
C SER A 78 -4.68 5.20 18.84
N GLU A 79 -5.34 4.24 19.47
CA GLU A 79 -4.74 3.03 20.02
C GLU A 79 -4.15 2.14 18.92
N ASP A 80 -4.91 1.94 17.84
CA ASP A 80 -4.51 1.08 16.72
C ASP A 80 -3.55 1.75 15.73
N TRP A 81 -3.35 3.06 15.86
CA TRP A 81 -2.51 3.85 14.95
C TRP A 81 -1.04 3.42 14.98
N GLU A 82 -0.46 3.23 16.15
CA GLU A 82 0.95 2.85 16.27
C GLU A 82 1.20 1.45 15.69
N LEU A 83 0.22 0.56 15.83
CA LEU A 83 0.27 -0.76 15.21
C LEU A 83 0.22 -0.66 13.68
N LEU A 84 -0.72 0.10 13.13
CA LEU A 84 -0.81 0.30 11.67
C LEU A 84 0.46 0.94 11.11
N LYS A 85 1.02 1.92 11.81
CA LYS A 85 2.27 2.60 11.44
C LYS A 85 3.47 1.65 11.44
N HIS A 86 3.56 0.74 12.41
CA HIS A 86 4.57 -0.33 12.41
C HIS A 86 4.40 -1.25 11.20
N ILE A 87 3.17 -1.62 10.86
CA ILE A 87 2.87 -2.47 9.70
C ILE A 87 3.21 -1.78 8.38
N ARG A 88 2.88 -0.48 8.23
CA ARG A 88 3.27 0.34 7.08
C ARG A 88 4.78 0.42 6.93
N LYS A 89 5.51 0.58 8.04
CA LYS A 89 6.98 0.60 8.04
C LYS A 89 7.58 -0.74 7.60
N ASN A 90 7.01 -1.86 8.06
CA ASN A 90 7.46 -3.19 7.65
C ASN A 90 7.20 -3.45 6.16
N ALA A 91 6.02 -3.06 5.64
CA ALA A 91 5.72 -3.15 4.21
C ALA A 91 6.66 -2.28 3.37
N HIS A 92 6.93 -1.04 3.81
CA HIS A 92 7.93 -0.16 3.19
C HIS A 92 9.31 -0.83 3.18
N TRP A 93 9.74 -1.40 4.29
CA TRP A 93 11.07 -1.99 4.38
C TRP A 93 11.22 -3.25 3.51
N MET A 94 10.14 -4.02 3.34
CA MET A 94 10.13 -5.20 2.49
C MET A 94 10.15 -4.83 1.00
N ASP A 95 9.27 -3.92 0.57
CA ASP A 95 9.07 -3.61 -0.85
C ASP A 95 9.94 -2.46 -1.37
N TYR A 96 10.43 -1.58 -0.49
CA TYR A 96 11.16 -0.35 -0.84
C TYR A 96 12.50 -0.18 -0.07
N GLY A 97 12.86 -1.11 0.82
CA GLY A 97 13.87 -0.89 1.87
C GLY A 97 15.35 -1.11 1.52
N CYS A 98 15.73 -1.38 0.27
CA CYS A 98 17.15 -1.42 -0.10
C CYS A 98 17.49 -0.29 -1.09
N SER A 99 17.97 0.83 -0.55
CA SER A 99 18.72 1.84 -1.29
C SER A 99 20.20 1.71 -0.96
N CYS A 100 20.85 0.63 -1.40
CA CYS A 100 22.29 0.48 -1.18
C CYS A 100 23.04 1.10 -2.37
N CYS A 101 23.65 2.26 -2.13
CA CYS A 101 24.78 2.85 -2.85
C CYS A 101 24.76 2.75 -4.38
N CYS A 102 23.71 3.24 -5.06
CA CYS A 102 23.69 3.68 -6.46
C CYS A 102 22.29 4.26 -6.75
N ASP A 103 22.21 5.53 -7.12
CA ASP A 103 21.06 6.46 -7.03
C ASP A 103 19.77 6.16 -7.87
N SER A 104 19.33 4.93 -8.11
CA SER A 104 18.09 4.76 -8.93
C SER A 104 17.35 3.43 -8.97
N VAL A 105 17.64 2.49 -8.06
CA VAL A 105 16.93 1.21 -8.04
C VAL A 105 16.34 0.98 -6.66
N VAL A 106 15.03 1.26 -6.53
CA VAL A 106 14.25 0.91 -5.33
C VAL A 106 13.88 -0.56 -5.44
N ILE A 107 14.88 -1.42 -5.27
CA ILE A 107 14.68 -2.86 -5.15
C ILE A 107 14.47 -3.13 -3.65
N GLY A 108 13.29 -3.60 -3.29
CA GLY A 108 13.04 -4.08 -1.93
C GLY A 108 14.07 -5.13 -1.51
N ARG A 109 14.23 -5.40 -0.21
CA ARG A 109 15.11 -6.50 0.25
C ARG A 109 14.74 -7.84 -0.42
N SER A 110 13.48 -7.98 -0.83
CA SER A 110 13.00 -9.10 -1.66
C SER A 110 13.82 -9.29 -2.93
N ALA A 111 14.13 -8.23 -3.68
CA ALA A 111 14.85 -8.37 -4.96
C ALA A 111 16.37 -8.57 -4.80
N VAL A 112 16.93 -8.35 -3.60
CA VAL A 112 18.29 -8.83 -3.26
C VAL A 112 18.26 -10.31 -2.90
N ILE A 113 17.24 -10.74 -2.17
CA ILE A 113 17.05 -12.12 -1.73
C ILE A 113 16.72 -13.04 -2.93
N SER A 114 15.93 -12.55 -3.90
CA SER A 114 15.56 -13.27 -5.12
C SER A 114 16.69 -13.45 -6.13
N LEU A 115 17.82 -12.74 -5.97
CA LEU A 115 19.00 -12.93 -6.80
C LEU A 115 19.55 -14.36 -6.73
N VAL A 116 19.24 -15.09 -5.65
CA VAL A 116 19.52 -16.53 -5.53
C VAL A 116 18.32 -17.31 -6.07
N PRO A 117 18.40 -17.89 -7.28
CA PRO A 117 17.30 -18.66 -7.84
C PRO A 117 16.91 -19.83 -6.93
N ALA A 118 15.61 -20.16 -6.92
CA ALA A 118 14.94 -21.14 -6.05
C ALA A 118 14.90 -20.81 -4.54
N VAL A 119 15.99 -20.35 -3.92
CA VAL A 119 16.01 -20.04 -2.48
C VAL A 119 15.31 -18.71 -2.18
N GLY A 120 15.56 -17.71 -3.01
CA GLY A 120 15.06 -16.35 -2.81
C GLY A 120 13.53 -16.26 -2.74
N PRO A 121 12.78 -16.81 -3.72
CA PRO A 121 11.32 -16.82 -3.70
C PRO A 121 10.75 -17.50 -2.44
N ILE A 122 11.35 -18.61 -1.99
CA ILE A 122 10.91 -19.30 -0.77
C ILE A 122 11.08 -18.39 0.45
N VAL A 123 12.23 -17.72 0.58
CA VAL A 123 12.48 -16.80 1.69
C VAL A 123 11.53 -15.60 1.63
N CYS A 124 11.25 -15.04 0.45
CA CYS A 124 10.29 -13.95 0.28
C CYS A 124 8.87 -14.37 0.69
N ILE A 125 8.42 -15.57 0.30
CA ILE A 125 7.13 -16.14 0.74
C ILE A 125 7.11 -16.30 2.26
N VAL A 126 8.17 -16.83 2.87
CA VAL A 126 8.24 -17.04 4.33
C VAL A 126 8.24 -15.71 5.09
N LEU A 127 8.99 -14.70 4.64
CA LEU A 127 9.03 -13.39 5.30
C LEU A 127 7.72 -12.63 5.12
N GLY A 128 7.15 -12.64 3.91
CA GLY A 128 5.85 -12.04 3.62
C GLY A 128 4.73 -12.69 4.42
N SER A 129 4.72 -14.02 4.49
CA SER A 129 3.73 -14.80 5.24
C SER A 129 3.85 -14.59 6.76
N ARG A 130 5.06 -14.44 7.30
CA ARG A 130 5.27 -14.06 8.71
C ARG A 130 4.72 -12.67 9.01
N MET A 131 4.87 -11.72 8.09
CA MET A 131 4.27 -10.39 8.22
C MET A 131 2.74 -10.47 8.22
N VAL A 132 2.14 -11.26 7.33
CA VAL A 132 0.68 -11.50 7.28
C VAL A 132 0.18 -12.13 8.58
N ASN A 133 0.86 -13.17 9.08
CA ASN A 133 0.54 -13.83 10.35
C ASN A 133 0.53 -12.86 11.54
N SER A 134 1.54 -11.99 11.62
CA SER A 134 1.64 -10.99 12.69
C SER A 134 0.48 -9.99 12.64
N LYS A 135 -0.01 -9.63 11.44
CA LYS A 135 -1.20 -8.78 11.26
C LYS A 135 -2.48 -9.53 11.64
N ALA A 136 -2.64 -10.74 11.13
CA ALA A 136 -3.80 -11.61 11.36
C ALA A 136 -4.05 -11.85 12.85
N ARG A 137 -2.99 -12.10 13.63
CA ARG A 137 -3.08 -12.32 15.08
C ARG A 137 -3.42 -11.06 15.89
N LYS A 138 -3.03 -9.87 15.40
CA LYS A 138 -3.21 -8.62 16.16
C LYS A 138 -4.54 -7.93 15.86
N PHE A 139 -5.01 -8.03 14.61
CA PHE A 139 -6.27 -7.44 14.18
C PHE A 139 -7.37 -8.48 13.98
N ASP A 140 -7.15 -9.74 14.35
CA ASP A 140 -8.13 -10.83 14.20
C ASP A 140 -8.82 -10.80 12.83
N LEU A 141 -8.01 -10.89 11.77
CA LEU A 141 -8.51 -10.83 10.40
C LEU A 141 -9.29 -12.10 10.05
N PRO A 142 -10.36 -11.98 9.23
CA PRO A 142 -11.07 -13.15 8.76
C PRO A 142 -10.13 -14.07 7.97
N TRP A 143 -10.39 -15.37 8.06
CA TRP A 143 -9.59 -16.40 7.38
C TRP A 143 -9.52 -16.17 5.87
N SER A 144 -10.62 -15.76 5.25
CA SER A 144 -10.70 -15.45 3.82
C SER A 144 -9.69 -14.39 3.39
N THR A 145 -9.60 -13.28 4.13
CA THR A 145 -8.65 -12.20 3.85
C THR A 145 -7.20 -12.66 4.04
N THR A 146 -6.94 -13.39 5.12
CA THR A 146 -5.59 -13.91 5.42
C THR A 146 -5.12 -14.90 4.33
N ALA A 147 -6.01 -15.80 3.90
CA ALA A 147 -5.75 -16.74 2.81
C ALA A 147 -5.48 -16.00 1.49
N MET A 148 -6.24 -14.95 1.19
CA MET A 148 -6.02 -14.13 -0.01
C MET A 148 -4.68 -13.39 0.04
N MET A 149 -4.25 -12.93 1.21
CA MET A 149 -2.92 -12.32 1.39
C MET A 149 -1.79 -13.32 1.12
N TYR A 150 -1.92 -14.57 1.59
CA TYR A 150 -0.97 -15.63 1.26
C TYR A 150 -0.97 -15.95 -0.22
N PHE A 151 -2.16 -16.10 -0.82
CA PHE A 151 -2.30 -16.40 -2.24
C PHE A 151 -1.66 -15.30 -3.10
N ARG A 152 -1.90 -14.02 -2.80
CA ARG A 152 -1.29 -12.89 -3.52
C ARG A 152 0.23 -12.91 -3.46
N THR A 153 0.80 -13.16 -2.27
CA THR A 153 2.26 -13.25 -2.10
C THR A 153 2.83 -14.49 -2.80
N GLY A 154 2.22 -15.67 -2.62
CA GLY A 154 2.68 -16.90 -3.26
C GLY A 154 2.61 -16.80 -4.79
N ALA A 155 1.49 -16.35 -5.33
CA ALA A 155 1.30 -16.20 -6.77
C ALA A 155 2.30 -15.23 -7.40
N SER A 156 2.62 -14.11 -6.75
CA SER A 156 3.62 -13.17 -7.27
C SER A 156 5.01 -13.80 -7.31
N GLU A 157 5.40 -14.51 -6.24
CA GLU A 157 6.72 -15.14 -6.14
C GLU A 157 6.85 -16.34 -7.10
N CYS A 158 5.75 -17.04 -7.41
CA CYS A 158 5.72 -18.04 -8.49
C CYS A 158 6.00 -17.42 -9.87
N ILE A 159 5.46 -16.23 -10.17
CA ILE A 159 5.77 -15.51 -11.41
C ILE A 159 7.25 -15.07 -11.42
N GLY A 160 7.80 -14.74 -10.25
CA GLY A 160 9.22 -14.46 -10.02
C GLY A 160 10.18 -15.58 -10.42
N LEU A 161 9.70 -16.82 -10.58
CA LEU A 161 10.54 -17.95 -11.03
C LEU A 161 11.05 -17.78 -12.47
N VAL A 162 10.40 -16.94 -13.28
CA VAL A 162 10.89 -16.59 -14.62
C VAL A 162 12.03 -15.58 -14.46
N PRO A 163 13.28 -15.93 -14.82
CA PRO A 163 14.40 -15.01 -14.67
C PRO A 163 14.13 -13.70 -15.43
N VAL A 164 14.59 -12.59 -14.86
CA VAL A 164 14.49 -11.24 -15.45
C VAL A 164 13.06 -10.68 -15.49
N VAL A 165 12.14 -11.28 -16.25
CA VAL A 165 10.76 -10.78 -16.41
C VAL A 165 9.95 -10.97 -15.14
N GLY A 166 10.10 -12.12 -14.49
CA GLY A 166 9.44 -12.41 -13.21
C GLY A 166 9.92 -11.49 -12.10
N GLU A 167 11.22 -11.20 -12.05
CA GLU A 167 11.81 -10.27 -11.08
C GLU A 167 11.29 -8.84 -11.25
N VAL A 168 11.16 -8.37 -12.50
CA VAL A 168 10.52 -7.09 -12.81
C VAL A 168 9.06 -7.09 -12.33
N PHE A 169 8.32 -8.18 -12.58
CA PHE A 169 6.94 -8.32 -12.13
C PHE A 169 6.83 -8.28 -10.59
N VAL A 170 7.66 -9.03 -9.87
CA VAL A 170 7.64 -9.06 -8.39
C VAL A 170 7.96 -7.69 -7.81
N ALA A 171 8.98 -7.01 -8.33
CA ALA A 171 9.36 -5.65 -7.92
C ALA A 171 8.25 -4.62 -8.14
N TRP A 172 7.47 -4.77 -9.21
CA TRP A 172 6.30 -3.95 -9.49
C TRP A 172 5.06 -4.36 -8.67
N TYR A 173 4.86 -5.67 -8.45
CA TYR A 173 3.68 -6.21 -7.78
C TYR A 173 3.70 -5.99 -6.27
N LYS A 174 4.85 -5.77 -5.62
CA LYS A 174 4.94 -5.28 -4.21
C LYS A 174 3.87 -5.88 -3.29
N ALA A 175 3.89 -7.21 -3.20
CA ALA A 175 2.80 -7.98 -2.59
C ALA A 175 2.50 -7.52 -1.14
N SER A 176 3.54 -7.11 -0.41
CA SER A 176 3.46 -6.66 0.98
C SER A 176 2.63 -5.39 1.14
N THR A 177 2.81 -4.45 0.22
CA THR A 177 2.07 -3.18 0.13
C THR A 177 0.63 -3.44 -0.28
N ARG A 178 0.37 -4.33 -1.24
CA ARG A 178 -0.99 -4.74 -1.60
C ARG A 178 -1.72 -5.44 -0.44
N ASN A 179 -1.02 -6.29 0.31
CA ASN A 179 -1.55 -6.93 1.51
C ASN A 179 -1.76 -5.92 2.66
N LEU A 180 -0.97 -4.84 2.73
CA LEU A 180 -1.27 -3.73 3.64
C LEU A 180 -2.57 -3.03 3.24
N TYR A 181 -2.82 -2.77 1.96
CA TYR A 181 -4.06 -2.11 1.53
C TYR A 181 -5.30 -2.96 1.77
N ALA A 182 -5.21 -4.27 1.53
CA ALA A 182 -6.30 -5.19 1.89
C ALA A 182 -6.57 -5.22 3.40
N LEU A 183 -5.54 -5.05 4.24
CA LEU A 183 -5.73 -4.88 5.68
C LEU A 183 -6.45 -3.56 5.99
N GLU A 184 -6.02 -2.45 5.39
CA GLU A 184 -6.62 -1.13 5.63
C GLU A 184 -8.10 -1.11 5.24
N GLU A 185 -8.47 -1.75 4.14
CA GLU A 185 -9.86 -1.87 3.68
C GLU A 185 -10.75 -2.63 4.69
N VAL A 186 -10.28 -3.78 5.19
CA VAL A 186 -11.01 -4.55 6.21
C VAL A 186 -11.13 -3.79 7.52
N LEU A 187 -10.10 -3.05 7.92
CA LEU A 187 -10.15 -2.22 9.12
C LEU A 187 -11.13 -1.06 8.94
N GLU A 188 -11.10 -0.38 7.79
CA GLU A 188 -12.01 0.72 7.48
C GLU A 188 -13.47 0.27 7.57
N GLU A 189 -13.83 -0.85 6.96
CA GLU A 189 -15.18 -1.42 7.04
C GLU A 189 -15.57 -1.75 8.48
N ARG A 190 -14.67 -2.38 9.25
CA ARG A 190 -14.91 -2.76 10.64
C ARG A 190 -15.14 -1.55 11.56
N TYR A 191 -14.31 -0.51 11.44
CA TYR A 191 -14.48 0.69 12.25
C TYR A 191 -15.66 1.54 11.79
N ALA A 192 -15.98 1.54 10.49
CA ALA A 192 -17.17 2.20 9.98
C ALA A 192 -18.46 1.56 10.54
N ASP A 193 -18.54 0.23 10.57
CA ASP A 193 -19.68 -0.50 11.18
C ASP A 193 -19.79 -0.22 12.67
N ARG A 194 -18.66 -0.24 13.41
CA ARG A 194 -18.64 0.11 14.83
C ARG A 194 -19.16 1.52 15.08
N GLN A 195 -18.65 2.51 14.33
CA GLN A 195 -19.11 3.90 14.45
C GLN A 195 -20.59 4.07 14.07
N TYR A 196 -21.12 3.26 13.16
CA TYR A 196 -22.54 3.27 12.84
C TYR A 196 -23.37 2.71 13.99
N ARG A 197 -22.97 1.58 14.57
CA ARG A 197 -23.63 0.96 15.71
C ARG A 197 -23.69 1.87 16.93
N ASP A 198 -22.57 2.50 17.27
CA ASP A 198 -22.47 3.42 18.41
C ASP A 198 -23.37 4.66 18.23
N ARG A 199 -23.59 5.10 16.97
CA ARG A 199 -24.53 6.20 16.68
C ARG A 199 -25.99 5.78 16.86
N VAL A 200 -26.36 4.58 16.40
CA VAL A 200 -27.74 4.08 16.48
C VAL A 200 -28.15 3.75 17.92
N GLU A 201 -27.22 3.35 18.78
CA GLU A 201 -27.51 3.01 20.18
C GLU A 201 -27.78 4.24 21.07
N TYR A 202 -27.41 5.44 20.62
CA TYR A 202 -27.60 6.70 21.37
C TYR A 202 -28.79 7.54 20.87
N ASP A 203 -29.37 7.21 19.70
CA ASP A 203 -30.56 7.85 19.11
C ASP A 203 -31.85 7.10 19.51
#